data_AF-A0A929D4I8-F1
#
_entry.id   AF-A0A929D4I8-F1
#
_cell.length_a   1.000
_cell.length_b   1.000
_cell.length_c   1.000
_cell.angle_alpha   90.00
_cell.angle_beta   90.00
_cell.angle_gamma   90.00
#
_symmetry.space_group_name_H-M   'P 1'
#
loop_
_entity.id
_entity.type
_entity.pdbx_description
1 polymer ?
#
loop_
_entity_poly.entity_id
_entity_poly.type
_entity_poly.pdbx_seq_one_letter_code
_entity_poly.pdbx_strand_id
1 'polypeptide(L)' 'MLISKSELARRAGVSALTIDRIEKGLDCRMETKRKIIKALGLKLSDAAELFNSNI' A
#
# COMPACT_ATOMS: atom_id res chain seq x y z
N MET A 1 8.95 -15.05 2.04
CA MET A 1 7.73 -15.14 1.20
C MET A 1 7.72 -13.94 0.27
N LEU A 2 7.69 -14.14 -1.05
CA LEU A 2 7.54 -13.04 -2.02
C LEU A 2 6.05 -12.91 -2.36
N ILE A 3 5.43 -11.80 -1.94
CA ILE A 3 4.09 -11.43 -2.40
C ILE A 3 4.27 -10.68 -3.73
N SER A 4 3.56 -11.12 -4.77
CA SER A 4 3.49 -10.38 -6.03
C SER A 4 2.57 -9.17 -5.88
N LYS A 5 2.82 -8.09 -6.63
CA LYS A 5 2.03 -6.84 -6.61
C LYS A 5 0.52 -7.10 -6.78
N SER A 6 0.17 -8.04 -7.66
CA SER A 6 -1.21 -8.46 -7.92
C SER A 6 -1.85 -9.17 -6.72
N GLU A 7 -1.06 -9.96 -5.99
CA GLU A 7 -1.52 -10.66 -4.79
C GLU A 7 -1.75 -9.66 -3.65
N LEU A 8 -0.86 -8.68 -3.48
CA LEU A 8 -1.05 -7.58 -2.53
C LEU A 8 -2.30 -6.76 -2.85
N ALA A 9 -2.47 -6.39 -4.12
CA ALA A 9 -3.62 -5.64 -4.60
C ALA A 9 -4.94 -6.37 -4.30
N ARG A 10 -4.97 -7.69 -4.55
CA ARG A 10 -6.14 -8.54 -4.29
C ARG A 10 -6.48 -8.61 -2.80
N ARG A 11 -5.47 -8.77 -1.94
CA ARG A 11 -5.65 -8.81 -0.47
C ARG A 11 -6.09 -7.46 0.11
N ALA A 12 -5.58 -6.36 -0.43
CA ALA A 12 -5.95 -5.01 -0.03
C ALA A 12 -7.29 -4.55 -0.63
N GLY A 13 -7.83 -5.24 -1.63
CA GLY A 13 -9.06 -4.81 -2.32
C GLY A 13 -8.85 -3.51 -3.09
N VAL A 14 -7.67 -3.35 -3.70
CA VAL A 14 -7.30 -2.20 -4.53
C VAL A 14 -6.85 -2.70 -5.91
N SER A 15 -6.87 -1.83 -6.91
CA SER A 15 -6.36 -2.20 -8.24
C SER A 15 -4.83 -2.34 -8.21
N ALA A 16 -4.28 -3.28 -8.96
CA ALA A 16 -2.83 -3.43 -9.13
C ALA A 16 -2.18 -2.14 -9.66
N LEU A 17 -2.91 -1.36 -10.46
CA LEU A 17 -2.48 -0.04 -10.93
C LEU A 17 -2.28 0.95 -9.77
N THR A 18 -3.11 0.86 -8.73
CA THR A 18 -2.98 1.71 -7.54
C THR A 18 -1.74 1.35 -6.74
N ILE A 19 -1.40 0.07 -6.62
CA ILE A 19 -0.14 -0.39 -6.00
C ILE A 19 1.05 0.12 -6.81
N ASP A 20 1.02 0.00 -8.14
CA ASP A 20 2.10 0.47 -9.01
C ASP A 20 2.33 1.98 -8.88
N ARG A 21 1.26 2.77 -8.75
CA ARG A 21 1.35 4.21 -8.50
C ARG A 21 2.01 4.53 -7.15
N ILE A 22 1.66 3.78 -6.11
CA ILE A 22 2.22 3.93 -4.78
C ILE A 22 3.72 3.59 -4.77
N GLU A 23 4.11 2.51 -5.44
CA GLU A 23 5.54 2.16 -5.60
C GLU A 23 6.33 3.23 -6.38
N LYS A 24 5.64 3.99 -7.23
CA LYS A 24 6.20 5.17 -7.93
C LYS A 24 6.18 6.45 -7.09
N GLY A 25 5.74 6.38 -5.83
CA GLY A 25 5.69 7.53 -4.91
C GLY A 25 4.51 8.48 -5.13
N LEU A 26 3.48 8.07 -5.89
CA LEU A 26 2.29 8.88 -6.11
C LEU A 26 1.37 8.87 -4.89
N ASP A 27 0.72 10.00 -4.64
CA ASP A 27 -0.20 10.11 -3.51
C ASP A 27 -1.45 9.22 -3.73
N CYS A 28 -1.91 8.65 -2.63
CA CYS A 28 -3.09 7.80 -2.60
C CYS A 28 -3.94 8.12 -1.38
N ARG A 29 -5.24 7.83 -1.49
CA ARG A 29 -6.20 8.10 -0.40
C ARG A 29 -5.79 7.35 0.86
N MET A 30 -6.01 7.99 2.02
CA MET A 30 -5.77 7.37 3.34
C MET A 30 -6.52 6.03 3.50
N GLU A 31 -7.69 5.90 2.90
CA GLU A 31 -8.45 4.64 2.88
C GLU A 31 -7.70 3.51 2.14
N THR A 32 -7.03 3.84 1.03
CA THR A 32 -6.20 2.92 0.25
C THR A 32 -4.95 2.51 1.04
N LYS A 33 -4.27 3.48 1.67
CA LYS A 33 -3.14 3.22 2.56
C LYS A 33 -3.56 2.24 3.65
N ARG A 34 -4.68 2.50 4.34
CA ARG A 34 -5.27 1.65 5.39
C ARG A 34 -5.53 0.22 4.94
N LYS A 35 -6.08 0.04 3.74
CA LYS A 35 -6.33 -1.26 3.11
C LYS A 35 -5.04 -2.04 2.86
N ILE A 36 -3.99 -1.38 2.36
CA ILE A 36 -2.69 -1.99 2.05
C ILE A 36 -1.96 -2.42 3.33
N ILE A 37 -1.92 -1.58 4.35
CA ILE A 37 -1.31 -1.89 5.66
C ILE A 37 -1.94 -3.13 6.27
N LYS A 38 -3.28 -3.19 6.24
CA LYS A 38 -4.03 -4.34 6.74
C LYS A 38 -3.72 -5.62 5.95
N ALA A 39 -3.56 -5.51 4.64
CA ALA A 39 -3.18 -6.63 3.78
C ALA A 39 -1.74 -7.12 3.99
N LEU A 40 -0.84 -6.22 4.43
CA LEU A 40 0.54 -6.53 4.82
C LEU A 40 0.65 -7.04 6.26
N GLY A 41 -0.43 -6.97 7.05
CA GLY A 41 -0.41 -7.34 8.47
C GLY A 41 0.36 -6.35 9.35
N LEU A 42 0.57 -5.13 8.85
CA LEU A 42 1.29 -4.06 9.55
C LEU A 42 0.34 -3.23 10.41
N LYS A 43 0.89 -2.43 11.34
CA LYS A 43 0.09 -1.48 12.12
C LYS A 43 -0.04 -0.16 11.35
N LEU A 44 -1.08 0.60 11.68
CA LEU A 44 -1.29 1.94 11.11
C LEU A 44 -0.15 2.91 11.44
N SER A 45 0.62 2.63 12.48
CA SER A 45 1.82 3.40 12.84
C SER A 45 2.93 3.23 11.80
N ASP A 46 3.20 2.00 11.33
CA ASP A 46 4.19 1.69 10.28
C ASP A 46 3.81 2.28 8.91
N ALA A 47 2.53 2.59 8.72
CA ALA A 47 2.04 3.26 7.52
C ALA A 47 2.65 4.64 7.32
N ALA A 48 2.79 5.39 8.41
CA ALA A 48 3.30 6.74 8.36
C ALA A 48 4.73 6.73 7.83
N GLU A 49 5.52 5.69 8.14
CA GLU A 49 6.88 5.52 7.64
C GLU A 49 6.91 4.98 6.20
N LEU A 50 6.03 4.04 5.84
CA LEU A 50 5.99 3.44 4.49
C LEU A 50 5.46 4.38 3.41
N PHE A 51 4.52 5.26 3.76
CA PHE A 51 3.94 6.24 2.84
C PHE A 51 4.50 7.65 3.06
N ASN A 52 5.52 7.82 3.91
CA ASN A 52 6.30 9.05 3.97
C ASN A 52 7.17 9.13 2.72
N SER A 53 6.56 9.54 1.61
CA SER A 53 7.33 10.18 0.55
C SER A 53 7.98 11.41 1.17
N ASN A 54 9.31 11.38 1.22
CA ASN A 54 10.17 12.53 1.47
C ASN A 54 9.64 13.75 0.69
N ILE A 55 9.79 14.92 1.33
CA ILE A 55 9.71 16.27 0.75
C ILE A 55 10.27 16.33 -0.68
#